data_AF-A0A433R841-F1
#
_entry.id   AF-A0A433R841-F1
#
_cell.length_a   1.000
_cell.length_b   1.000
_cell.length_c   1.000
_cell.angle_alpha   90.00
_cell.angle_beta   90.00
_cell.angle_gamma   90.00
#
_symmetry.space_group_name_H-M   'P 1'
#
loop_
_entity.id
_entity.type
_entity.pdbx_description
1 polymer ?
#
loop_
_entity_poly.entity_id
_entity_poly.type
_entity_poly.pdbx_seq_one_letter_code
_entity_poly.pdbx_strand_id
1 'polypeptide(L)'
;MKINKLRLIAGYYYLGLGIGLFKREQVISWADQCIEKYEVPYEFVELSLSKEKDLEVVLSLLKLIYKRFELRTPLSIILYEIRLQYINEEITKVQLFSYISSLLIQGSAIGDDNETLKLLDFIEDRYYLAFQGIYGNQEEVIDSTLEELKVFEPAHNEFRKLFEEE
;
A
#
# COMPACT_ATOMS: atom_id res chain seq x y z
N MET A 1 7.57 -19.40 6.61
CA MET A 1 7.79 -18.38 5.55
C MET A 1 9.23 -17.85 5.56
N LYS A 2 9.87 -17.60 4.41
CA LYS A 2 11.24 -17.04 4.35
C LYS A 2 11.26 -15.56 4.77
N ILE A 3 12.32 -15.11 5.46
CA ILE A 3 12.44 -13.71 5.96
C ILE A 3 12.24 -12.66 4.86
N ASN A 4 12.68 -12.91 3.63
CA ASN A 4 12.49 -11.97 2.52
C ASN A 4 11.02 -11.73 2.17
N LYS A 5 10.15 -12.74 2.35
CA LYS A 5 8.71 -12.62 2.15
C LYS A 5 8.08 -11.76 3.27
N LEU A 6 8.47 -12.01 4.53
CA LEU A 6 8.07 -11.20 5.68
C LEU A 6 8.45 -9.73 5.51
N ARG A 7 9.66 -9.46 4.98
CA ARG A 7 10.09 -8.09 4.65
C ARG A 7 9.15 -7.46 3.64
N LEU A 8 8.85 -8.12 2.53
CA LEU A 8 7.94 -7.57 1.52
C LEU A 8 6.57 -7.21 2.12
N ILE A 9 6.03 -8.07 2.99
CA ILE A 9 4.77 -7.81 3.71
C ILE A 9 4.89 -6.60 4.63
N ALA A 10 6.03 -6.38 5.30
CA ALA A 10 6.26 -5.15 6.06
C ALA A 10 6.24 -3.89 5.18
N GLY A 11 6.81 -3.94 3.99
CA GLY A 11 6.75 -2.83 3.03
C GLY A 11 5.32 -2.54 2.55
N TYR A 12 4.52 -3.59 2.34
CA TYR A 12 3.09 -3.50 2.03
C TYR A 12 2.31 -2.84 3.18
N TYR A 13 2.50 -3.31 4.42
CA TYR A 13 1.87 -2.68 5.58
C TYR A 13 2.36 -1.27 5.85
N TYR A 14 3.63 -0.96 5.57
CA TYR A 14 4.17 0.40 5.72
C TYR A 14 3.40 1.40 4.86
N LEU A 15 3.23 1.10 3.56
CA LEU A 15 2.49 1.96 2.65
C LEU A 15 1.00 2.00 2.99
N GLY A 16 0.37 0.84 3.18
CA GLY A 16 -1.07 0.78 3.43
C GLY A 16 -1.48 1.41 4.75
N LEU A 17 -0.69 1.24 5.82
CA LEU A 17 -0.92 1.94 7.09
C LEU A 17 -0.65 3.45 6.94
N GLY A 18 0.41 3.82 6.21
CA GLY A 18 0.80 5.22 6.00
C GLY A 18 -0.25 6.06 5.27
N ILE A 19 -1.07 5.45 4.42
CA ILE A 19 -2.18 6.12 3.72
C ILE A 19 -3.55 5.89 4.37
N GLY A 20 -3.60 5.11 5.46
CA GLY A 20 -4.85 4.78 6.16
C GLY A 20 -5.69 3.67 5.53
N LEU A 21 -5.15 2.93 4.55
CA LEU A 21 -5.80 1.76 3.95
C LEU A 21 -5.93 0.61 4.95
N PHE A 22 -4.94 0.45 5.83
CA PHE A 22 -4.96 -0.55 6.90
C PHE A 22 -5.06 0.08 8.27
N LYS A 23 -5.71 -0.65 9.18
CA LYS A 23 -5.75 -0.32 10.59
C LYS A 23 -4.53 -0.89 11.30
N ARG A 24 -4.13 -0.22 12.39
CA ARG A 24 -3.01 -0.63 13.23
C ARG A 24 -3.17 -2.06 13.75
N GLU A 25 -4.38 -2.45 14.11
CA GLU A 25 -4.69 -3.77 14.65
C GLU A 25 -4.35 -4.89 13.65
N GLN A 26 -4.52 -4.65 12.35
CA GLN A 26 -4.17 -5.62 11.32
C GLN A 26 -2.65 -5.84 11.27
N VAL A 27 -1.88 -4.76 11.37
CA VAL A 27 -0.41 -4.80 11.39
C VAL A 27 0.11 -5.53 12.63
N ILE A 28 -0.46 -5.24 13.80
CA ILE A 28 -0.08 -5.87 15.06
C ILE A 28 -0.42 -7.36 15.03
N SER A 29 -1.64 -7.70 14.62
CA SER A 29 -2.07 -9.09 14.50
C SER A 29 -1.18 -9.88 13.54
N TRP A 30 -0.71 -9.25 12.45
CA TRP A 30 0.25 -9.87 11.55
C TRP A 30 1.60 -10.11 12.24
N ALA A 31 2.11 -9.14 13.01
CA ALA A 31 3.35 -9.29 13.76
C ALA A 31 3.27 -10.44 14.78
N ASP A 32 2.18 -10.52 15.54
CA ASP A 32 1.91 -11.61 16.49
C ASP A 32 1.95 -12.99 15.81
N GLN A 33 1.22 -13.14 14.69
CA GLN A 33 1.21 -14.39 13.92
C GLN A 33 2.61 -14.76 13.42
N CYS A 34 3.44 -13.78 13.05
CA CYS A 34 4.79 -14.04 12.60
C CYS A 34 5.70 -14.53 13.73
N ILE A 35 5.57 -13.97 14.94
CA ILE A 35 6.31 -14.39 16.14
C ILE A 35 5.94 -15.81 16.54
N GLU A 36 4.65 -16.15 16.49
CA GLU A 36 4.17 -17.49 16.86
C GLU A 36 4.66 -18.58 15.89
N LYS A 37 4.68 -18.28 14.59
CA LYS A 37 4.94 -19.27 13.54
C LYS A 37 6.41 -19.37 13.13
N TYR A 38 7.20 -18.30 13.30
CA TYR A 38 8.51 -18.18 12.67
C TYR A 38 9.57 -17.62 13.63
N GLU A 39 10.83 -17.98 13.35
CA GLU A 39 11.97 -17.29 13.95
C GLU A 39 12.14 -15.91 13.28
N VAL A 40 11.80 -14.85 14.01
CA VAL A 40 11.78 -13.47 13.51
C VAL A 40 12.75 -12.55 14.27
N PRO A 41 13.25 -11.49 13.63
CA PRO A 41 14.01 -10.44 14.30
C PRO A 41 13.21 -9.75 15.42
N TYR A 42 13.94 -9.15 16.38
CA TYR A 42 13.35 -8.50 17.55
C TYR A 42 12.40 -7.35 17.20
N GLU A 43 12.59 -6.69 16.05
CA GLU A 43 11.72 -5.63 15.55
C GLU A 43 10.25 -6.07 15.40
N PHE A 44 9.98 -7.36 15.15
CA PHE A 44 8.61 -7.91 15.13
C PHE A 44 7.99 -7.90 16.53
N VAL A 45 8.76 -8.20 17.57
CA VAL A 45 8.31 -8.15 18.97
C VAL A 45 8.02 -6.70 19.37
N GLU A 46 8.88 -5.76 18.98
CA GLU A 46 8.60 -4.34 19.24
C GLU A 46 7.35 -3.84 18.50
N LEU A 47 7.11 -4.35 17.30
CA LEU A 47 5.92 -4.05 16.50
C LEU A 47 4.66 -4.61 17.15
N SER A 48 4.66 -5.85 17.65
CA SER A 48 3.47 -6.40 18.31
C SER A 48 3.10 -5.64 19.59
N LEU A 49 4.10 -5.15 20.32
CA LEU A 49 3.91 -4.36 21.54
C LEU A 49 3.58 -2.88 21.27
N SER A 50 3.41 -2.47 20.01
CA SER A 50 3.27 -1.05 19.64
C SER A 50 1.83 -0.52 19.62
N LYS A 51 0.86 -1.26 20.16
CA LYS A 51 -0.58 -0.92 20.12
C LYS A 51 -0.91 0.51 20.53
N GLU A 52 -0.33 0.95 21.64
CA GLU A 52 -0.58 2.28 22.22
C GLU A 52 0.47 3.32 21.79
N LYS A 53 1.43 2.96 20.92
CA LYS A 53 2.47 3.89 20.45
C LYS A 53 1.94 4.82 19.36
N ASP A 54 2.66 5.90 19.11
CA ASP A 54 2.35 6.81 18.00
C ASP A 54 2.50 6.12 16.65
N LEU A 55 1.70 6.55 15.67
CA LEU A 55 1.71 5.97 14.32
C LEU A 55 3.10 6.01 13.68
N GLU A 56 3.85 7.09 13.89
CA GLU A 56 5.21 7.26 13.39
C GLU A 56 6.17 6.18 13.89
N VAL A 57 5.99 5.72 15.13
CA VAL A 57 6.79 4.64 15.70
C VAL A 57 6.47 3.31 15.01
N VAL A 58 5.18 3.04 14.77
CA VAL A 58 4.75 1.83 14.05
C VAL A 58 5.29 1.82 12.62
N LEU A 59 5.18 2.94 11.91
CA LEU A 59 5.72 3.10 10.55
C LEU A 59 7.25 2.94 10.51
N SER A 60 7.95 3.47 11.51
CA SER A 60 9.41 3.31 11.64
C SER A 60 9.81 1.85 11.82
N LEU A 61 9.10 1.10 12.67
CA LEU A 61 9.33 -0.33 12.87
C LEU A 61 9.08 -1.14 11.59
N LEU A 62 7.99 -0.85 10.87
CA LEU A 62 7.71 -1.49 9.58
C LEU A 62 8.83 -1.23 8.56
N LYS A 63 9.35 0.00 8.51
CA LYS A 63 10.47 0.35 7.64
C LYS A 63 11.77 -0.38 8.03
N LEU A 64 12.05 -0.52 9.33
CA LEU A 64 13.19 -1.29 9.84
C LEU A 64 13.07 -2.77 9.47
N ILE A 65 11.90 -3.36 9.63
CA ILE A 65 11.63 -4.75 9.23
C ILE A 65 11.83 -4.90 7.72
N TYR A 66 11.26 -4.00 6.91
CA TYR A 66 11.36 -4.05 5.45
C TYR A 66 12.81 -4.04 4.97
N LYS A 67 13.66 -3.22 5.60
CA LYS A 67 15.12 -3.20 5.40
C LYS A 67 15.55 -2.96 3.94
N ARG A 68 14.74 -2.22 3.17
CA ARG A 68 15.07 -1.77 1.82
C ARG A 68 14.74 -0.28 1.68
N PHE A 69 15.47 0.40 0.80
CA PHE A 69 15.25 1.81 0.51
C PHE A 69 14.10 2.00 -0.50
N GLU A 70 14.04 1.16 -1.53
CA GLU A 70 13.06 1.26 -2.62
C GLU A 70 11.73 0.62 -2.22
N LEU A 71 10.61 1.25 -2.57
CA LEU A 71 9.25 0.76 -2.27
C LEU A 71 8.47 0.37 -3.53
N ARG A 72 9.14 0.21 -4.68
CA ARG A 72 8.51 -0.11 -5.98
C ARG A 72 7.56 -1.31 -5.89
N THR A 73 8.04 -2.46 -5.40
CA THR A 73 7.20 -3.67 -5.33
C THR A 73 6.02 -3.51 -4.37
N PRO A 74 6.20 -3.05 -3.11
CA PRO A 74 5.07 -2.71 -2.24
C PRO A 74 4.08 -1.74 -2.87
N LEU A 75 4.55 -0.72 -3.60
CA LEU A 75 3.70 0.27 -4.25
C LEU A 75 2.81 -0.40 -5.30
N SER A 76 3.36 -1.23 -6.19
CA SER A 76 2.56 -1.95 -7.19
C SER A 76 1.49 -2.81 -6.52
N ILE A 77 1.84 -3.52 -5.44
CA ILE A 77 0.88 -4.36 -4.71
C ILE A 77 -0.25 -3.51 -4.11
N ILE A 78 0.07 -2.39 -3.46
CA ILE A 78 -0.91 -1.49 -2.84
C ILE A 78 -1.81 -0.83 -3.88
N LEU A 79 -1.28 -0.42 -5.03
CA LEU A 79 -2.07 0.20 -6.09
C LEU A 79 -3.14 -0.76 -6.62
N TYR A 80 -2.81 -2.04 -6.78
CA TYR A 80 -3.81 -3.04 -7.17
C TYR A 80 -4.77 -3.38 -6.01
N GLU A 81 -4.30 -3.39 -4.76
CA GLU A 81 -5.16 -3.60 -3.59
C GLU A 81 -6.23 -2.50 -3.48
N ILE A 82 -5.85 -1.24 -3.66
CA ILE A 82 -6.78 -0.10 -3.67
C ILE A 82 -7.84 -0.29 -4.77
N ARG A 83 -7.43 -0.72 -5.97
CA ARG A 83 -8.34 -1.02 -7.09
C ARG A 83 -9.35 -2.10 -6.70
N LEU A 84 -8.89 -3.21 -6.10
CA LEU A 84 -9.77 -4.29 -5.68
C LEU A 84 -10.75 -3.85 -4.61
N GLN A 85 -10.29 -3.12 -3.58
CA GLN A 85 -11.17 -2.61 -2.53
C GLN A 85 -12.24 -1.66 -3.08
N TYR A 86 -11.93 -0.86 -4.10
CA TYR A 86 -12.94 -0.02 -4.75
C TYR A 86 -13.96 -0.86 -5.53
N ILE A 87 -13.51 -1.82 -6.33
CA ILE A 87 -14.39 -2.72 -7.11
C ILE A 87 -15.32 -3.52 -6.19
N ASN A 88 -14.82 -3.91 -5.01
CA ASN A 88 -15.58 -4.64 -4.00
C ASN A 88 -16.45 -3.72 -3.12
N GLU A 89 -16.51 -2.42 -3.42
CA GLU A 89 -17.27 -1.40 -2.67
C GLU A 89 -16.85 -1.25 -1.20
N GLU A 90 -15.60 -1.63 -0.86
CA GLU A 90 -15.03 -1.51 0.48
C GLU A 90 -14.52 -0.09 0.77
N ILE A 91 -14.20 0.67 -0.28
CA ILE A 91 -13.78 2.07 -0.20
C ILE A 91 -14.58 2.93 -1.18
N THR A 92 -14.78 4.20 -0.80
CA THR A 92 -15.49 5.18 -1.62
C THR A 92 -14.58 5.76 -2.71
N LYS A 93 -15.19 6.43 -3.71
CA LYS A 93 -14.42 7.16 -4.74
C LYS A 93 -13.49 8.22 -4.15
N VAL A 94 -13.92 8.89 -3.07
CA VAL A 94 -13.10 9.90 -2.38
C VAL A 94 -11.86 9.24 -1.76
N GLN A 95 -12.03 8.06 -1.15
CA GLN A 95 -10.91 7.31 -0.58
C GLN A 95 -9.95 6.79 -1.65
N LEU A 96 -10.45 6.27 -2.77
CA LEU A 96 -9.64 5.83 -3.91
C LEU A 96 -8.61 6.90 -4.31
N PHE A 97 -9.07 8.12 -4.62
CA PHE A 97 -8.18 9.20 -5.04
C PHE A 97 -7.37 9.79 -3.87
N SER A 98 -7.91 9.82 -2.65
CA SER A 98 -7.14 10.24 -1.46
C SER A 98 -5.94 9.32 -1.20
N TYR A 99 -6.09 8.01 -1.40
CA TYR A 99 -5.00 7.05 -1.24
C TYR A 99 -3.96 7.20 -2.35
N ILE A 100 -4.38 7.36 -3.61
CA ILE A 100 -3.48 7.63 -4.74
C ILE A 100 -2.67 8.91 -4.52
N SER A 101 -3.34 10.00 -4.14
CA SER A 101 -2.68 11.28 -3.84
C SER A 101 -1.69 11.15 -2.68
N SER A 102 -2.05 10.43 -1.61
CA SER A 102 -1.15 10.19 -0.48
C SER A 102 0.10 9.40 -0.89
N LEU A 103 -0.05 8.39 -1.77
CA LEU A 103 1.09 7.63 -2.31
C LEU A 103 1.99 8.49 -3.20
N LEU A 104 1.41 9.37 -4.02
CA LEU A 104 2.15 10.31 -4.86
C LEU A 104 2.97 11.29 -4.01
N ILE A 105 2.38 11.88 -2.96
CA ILE A 105 3.07 12.78 -2.03
C ILE A 105 4.23 12.05 -1.33
N GLN A 106 4.02 10.79 -0.94
CA GLN A 106 5.06 9.95 -0.36
C GLN A 106 6.09 9.47 -1.40
N GLY A 107 5.87 9.71 -2.70
CA GLY A 107 6.69 9.28 -3.82
C GLY A 107 8.16 9.68 -3.73
N SER A 108 8.50 10.77 -3.04
CA SER A 108 9.90 11.14 -2.77
C SER A 108 10.65 10.09 -1.96
N ALA A 109 9.95 9.22 -1.22
CA ALA A 109 10.50 8.12 -0.45
C ALA A 109 10.46 6.76 -1.19
N ILE A 110 9.80 6.67 -2.35
CA ILE A 110 9.51 5.41 -3.05
C ILE A 110 10.68 4.97 -3.96
N GLY A 111 11.59 5.87 -4.30
CA GLY A 111 12.73 5.63 -5.21
C GLY A 111 12.36 5.91 -6.68
N ASP A 112 13.32 5.69 -7.59
CA ASP A 112 13.31 6.05 -9.04
C ASP A 112 12.23 5.36 -9.91
N ASP A 113 11.01 5.15 -9.42
CA ASP A 113 9.88 4.68 -10.22
C ASP A 113 9.15 5.83 -10.92
N ASN A 114 9.87 6.51 -11.80
CA ASN A 114 9.41 7.70 -12.50
C ASN A 114 8.15 7.44 -13.35
N GLU A 115 7.96 6.22 -13.87
CA GLU A 115 6.78 5.88 -14.67
C GLU A 115 5.53 5.73 -13.82
N THR A 116 5.60 4.98 -12.71
CA THR A 116 4.47 4.87 -11.79
C THR A 116 4.11 6.22 -11.19
N LEU A 117 5.09 7.02 -10.77
CA LEU A 117 4.81 8.35 -10.22
C LEU A 117 4.13 9.27 -11.24
N LYS A 118 4.57 9.25 -12.51
CA LYS A 118 3.89 9.98 -13.60
C LYS A 118 2.46 9.49 -13.84
N LEU A 119 2.22 8.19 -13.74
CA LEU A 119 0.87 7.64 -13.84
C LEU A 119 -0.02 8.18 -12.71
N LEU A 120 0.47 8.16 -11.47
CA LEU A 120 -0.30 8.66 -10.33
C LEU A 120 -0.56 10.17 -10.43
N ASP A 121 0.44 10.94 -10.86
CA ASP A 121 0.34 12.38 -11.13
C ASP A 121 -0.75 12.67 -12.19
N PHE A 122 -0.75 11.93 -13.30
CA PHE A 122 -1.76 12.04 -14.34
C PHE A 122 -3.18 11.66 -13.87
N ILE A 123 -3.29 10.64 -13.02
CA ILE A 123 -4.58 10.24 -12.42
C ILE A 123 -5.09 11.35 -11.50
N GLU A 124 -4.23 11.91 -10.65
CA GLU A 124 -4.58 12.97 -9.69
C GLU A 124 -5.05 14.23 -10.41
N ASP A 125 -4.30 14.69 -11.42
CA ASP A 125 -4.64 15.85 -12.24
C ASP A 125 -6.01 15.68 -12.92
N ARG A 126 -6.24 14.53 -13.57
CA ARG A 126 -7.54 14.27 -14.25
C ARG A 126 -8.69 14.25 -13.26
N TYR A 127 -8.49 13.64 -12.09
CA TYR A 127 -9.53 13.62 -11.07
C TYR A 127 -9.83 15.01 -10.54
N TYR A 128 -8.81 15.81 -10.25
CA TYR A 128 -8.98 17.19 -9.81
C TYR A 128 -9.78 18.00 -10.83
N LEU A 129 -9.41 17.94 -12.12
CA LEU A 129 -10.10 18.67 -13.17
C LEU A 129 -11.57 18.26 -13.33
N ALA A 130 -11.86 16.95 -13.28
CA ALA A 130 -13.24 16.44 -13.37
C ALA A 130 -14.05 16.76 -12.11
N PHE A 131 -13.44 16.69 -10.92
CA PHE A 131 -14.08 17.01 -9.66
C PHE A 131 -14.48 18.48 -9.57
N GLN A 132 -13.63 19.38 -10.05
CA GLN A 132 -13.91 20.82 -10.12
C GLN A 132 -14.87 21.21 -11.27
N GLY A 133 -15.29 20.25 -12.11
CA GLY A 133 -16.13 20.53 -13.28
C GLY A 133 -15.43 21.33 -14.37
N ILE A 134 -14.09 21.29 -14.42
CA ILE A 134 -13.26 22.02 -15.39
C ILE A 134 -13.13 21.21 -16.68
N TYR A 135 -12.78 19.92 -16.58
CA TYR A 135 -12.57 19.05 -17.74
C TYR A 135 -12.81 17.57 -17.40
N GLY A 136 -13.47 16.85 -18.30
CA GLY A 136 -13.76 15.41 -18.15
C GLY A 136 -14.97 15.09 -17.27
N ASN A 137 -15.41 13.84 -17.32
CA ASN A 137 -16.47 13.29 -16.47
C ASN A 137 -15.85 12.47 -15.33
N GLN A 138 -16.36 12.62 -14.11
CA GLN A 138 -15.89 11.85 -12.94
C GLN A 138 -16.01 10.34 -13.14
N GLU A 139 -17.10 9.87 -13.74
CA GLU A 139 -17.32 8.43 -13.97
C GLU A 139 -16.28 7.87 -14.94
N GLU A 140 -16.03 8.57 -16.05
CA GLU A 140 -15.00 8.19 -17.02
C GLU A 140 -13.58 8.22 -16.41
N VAL A 141 -13.29 9.18 -15.53
CA VAL A 141 -12.01 9.24 -14.82
C VAL A 141 -11.86 8.06 -13.86
N ILE A 142 -12.92 7.68 -13.15
CA ILE A 142 -12.91 6.49 -12.30
C ILE A 142 -12.63 5.24 -13.15
N ASP A 143 -13.40 5.03 -14.22
CA ASP A 143 -13.27 3.84 -15.07
C ASP A 143 -11.86 3.73 -15.68
N SER A 144 -11.33 4.84 -16.19
CA SER A 144 -9.96 4.87 -16.73
C SER A 144 -8.90 4.64 -15.66
N THR A 145 -9.07 5.19 -14.45
CA THR A 145 -8.18 4.92 -13.31
C THR A 145 -8.16 3.42 -12.98
N LEU A 146 -9.32 2.77 -12.92
CA LEU A 146 -9.40 1.34 -12.62
C LEU A 146 -8.75 0.48 -13.70
N GLU A 147 -8.86 0.85 -14.97
CA GLU A 147 -8.20 0.12 -16.05
C GLU A 147 -6.68 0.34 -16.02
N GLU A 148 -6.21 1.56 -15.75
CA GLU A 148 -4.78 1.87 -15.63
C GLU A 148 -4.12 1.15 -14.45
N LEU A 149 -4.79 1.08 -13.28
CA LEU A 149 -4.29 0.36 -12.11
C LEU A 149 -4.23 -1.16 -12.31
N LYS A 150 -4.90 -1.70 -13.34
CA LYS A 150 -4.88 -3.14 -13.66
C LYS A 150 -3.49 -3.64 -14.04
N VAL A 151 -2.61 -2.77 -14.53
CA VAL A 151 -1.22 -3.11 -14.88
C VAL A 151 -0.45 -3.73 -13.70
N PHE A 152 -0.87 -3.45 -12.46
CA PHE A 152 -0.24 -3.95 -11.25
C PHE A 152 -0.74 -5.32 -10.76
N GLU A 153 -1.75 -5.89 -11.44
CA GLU A 153 -2.31 -7.22 -11.12
C GLU A 153 -1.26 -8.33 -10.97
N PRO A 154 -0.24 -8.46 -11.85
CA PRO A 154 0.73 -9.55 -11.73
C PRO A 154 1.53 -9.50 -10.42
N ALA A 155 1.91 -8.30 -9.97
CA ALA A 155 2.67 -8.10 -8.73
C ALA A 155 1.83 -8.49 -7.50
N HIS A 156 0.54 -8.14 -7.51
CA HIS A 156 -0.39 -8.54 -6.45
C HIS A 156 -0.63 -10.04 -6.43
N ASN A 157 -0.85 -10.67 -7.58
CA ASN A 157 -1.04 -12.12 -7.67
C ASN A 157 0.19 -12.90 -7.18
N GLU A 158 1.41 -12.44 -7.48
CA GLU A 158 2.63 -13.01 -6.93
C GLU A 158 2.71 -12.84 -5.40
N PHE A 159 2.33 -11.66 -4.90
CA PHE A 159 2.25 -11.40 -3.47
C PHE A 159 1.23 -12.28 -2.74
N ARG A 160 0.05 -12.52 -3.33
CA ARG A 160 -1.00 -13.36 -2.74
C ARG A 160 -0.55 -14.82 -2.55
N LYS A 161 0.20 -15.38 -3.50
CA LYS A 161 0.76 -16.73 -3.41
C LYS A 161 1.68 -16.92 -2.19
N LEU A 162 2.26 -15.85 -1.65
CA LEU A 162 3.07 -15.93 -0.44
C LEU A 162 2.31 -16.43 0.77
N PHE A 163 0.98 -16.26 0.80
CA PHE A 163 0.09 -16.69 1.87
C PHE A 163 -0.54 -18.07 1.61
N GLU A 164 -0.46 -18.59 0.38
CA GLU A 164 -1.00 -19.90 -0.01
C GLU A 164 0.04 -21.03 0.13
N GLU A 165 1.34 -20.68 0.14
CA GLU A 165 2.45 -21.62 0.33
C GLU A 165 2.71 -21.98 1.82
N GLU A 166 1.70 -21.90 2.69
CA GLU A 166 1.74 -22.38 4.10
C GLU A 166 1.26 -23.82 4.24
#